data_AF-A0A0B8QDC1-F1
#
_entry.id   AF-A0A0B8QDC1-F1
#
_cell.length_a   1.000
_cell.length_b   1.000
_cell.length_c   1.000
_cell.angle_alpha   90.00
_cell.angle_beta   90.00
_cell.angle_gamma   90.00
#
_symmetry.space_group_name_H-M   'P 1'
#
loop_
_entity.id
_entity.type
_entity.pdbx_description
1 polymer ?
#
loop_
_entity_poly.entity_id
_entity_poly.type
_entity_poly.pdbx_seq_one_letter_code
_entity_poly.pdbx_strand_id
1 'polypeptide(L)'
;MDLDRASTELNEKLSAIGGTANVAVLKSVVTQASSAIPVMPLYIAMVFKKMREEGVHEGCMEQIYRMFSQRLYKADGTAPVVDDQNRLRLDDWELRDDIQQHCRDLWPKITSENLKELTDYQEYKDEFLSLFGFGIEGIDYEADVNPNVAFEVIDI
;
A
#
# COMPACT_ATOMS: atom_id res chain seq x y z
N MET A 1 18.24 3.31 -4.21
CA MET A 1 19.57 3.66 -4.75
C MET A 1 19.55 3.81 -6.28
N ASP A 2 19.13 2.82 -7.07
CA ASP A 2 19.02 3.00 -8.54
C ASP A 2 17.74 3.74 -8.98
N LEU A 3 16.59 3.41 -8.39
CA LEU A 3 15.34 4.13 -8.66
C LEU A 3 15.44 5.62 -8.28
N ASP A 4 16.10 5.92 -7.16
CA ASP A 4 16.34 7.31 -6.73
C ASP A 4 17.25 8.05 -7.72
N ARG A 5 18.32 7.40 -8.22
CA ARG A 5 19.19 7.96 -9.27
C ARG A 5 18.38 8.31 -10.52
N ALA A 6 17.57 7.36 -11.01
CA ALA A 6 16.73 7.58 -12.18
C ALA A 6 15.71 8.70 -11.96
N SER A 7 15.10 8.77 -10.77
CA SER A 7 14.17 9.86 -10.41
C SER A 7 14.87 11.22 -10.47
N THR A 8 16.11 11.33 -9.98
CA THR A 8 16.89 12.57 -10.05
C THR A 8 17.17 12.97 -11.50
N GLU A 9 17.66 12.05 -12.33
CA GLU A 9 17.93 12.32 -13.75
C GLU A 9 16.67 12.74 -14.52
N LEU A 10 15.53 12.09 -14.25
CA LEU A 10 14.25 12.44 -14.87
C LEU A 10 13.74 13.79 -14.36
N ASN A 11 13.91 14.09 -13.07
CA ASN A 11 13.47 15.34 -12.48
C ASN A 11 14.24 16.53 -13.08
N GLU A 12 15.56 16.41 -13.23
CA GLU A 12 16.38 17.42 -13.92
C GLU A 12 15.91 17.64 -15.36
N LYS A 13 15.67 16.55 -16.09
CA LYS A 13 15.19 16.62 -17.48
C LYS A 13 13.83 17.30 -17.60
N LEU A 14 12.87 16.95 -16.74
CA LEU A 14 11.51 17.49 -16.78
C LEU A 14 11.43 18.93 -16.25
N SER A 15 12.36 19.32 -15.37
CA SER A 15 12.44 20.69 -14.83
C SER A 15 12.61 21.73 -15.94
N ALA A 16 13.24 21.37 -17.07
CA ALA A 16 13.39 22.25 -18.23
C ALA A 16 12.05 22.72 -18.85
N ILE A 17 10.95 21.99 -18.61
CA ILE A 17 9.60 22.33 -19.05
C ILE A 17 8.64 22.55 -17.87
N GLY A 18 9.15 22.71 -16.65
CA GLY A 18 8.36 22.90 -15.43
C GLY A 18 7.71 21.63 -14.87
N GLY A 19 8.13 20.44 -15.31
CA GLY A 19 7.70 19.15 -14.76
C GLY A 19 8.60 18.65 -13.64
N THR A 20 8.17 17.57 -12.97
CA THR A 20 8.93 16.91 -11.91
C THR A 20 8.91 15.39 -12.05
N ALA A 21 9.85 14.72 -11.40
CA ALA A 21 9.83 13.28 -11.18
C ALA A 21 10.21 12.96 -9.73
N ASN A 22 9.43 12.12 -9.09
CA ASN A 22 9.63 11.72 -7.70
C ASN A 22 9.42 10.22 -7.54
N VAL A 23 10.19 9.60 -6.66
CA VAL A 23 9.82 8.30 -6.09
C VAL A 23 8.73 8.53 -5.05
N ALA A 24 7.65 7.76 -5.10
CA ALA A 24 6.66 7.69 -4.03
C ALA A 24 6.88 6.41 -3.21
N VAL A 25 7.23 6.58 -1.94
CA VAL A 25 7.33 5.49 -0.98
C VAL A 25 5.96 5.30 -0.35
N LEU A 26 5.31 4.20 -0.72
CA LEU A 26 3.97 3.85 -0.29
C LEU A 26 4.01 2.91 0.93
N LYS A 27 2.88 2.83 1.62
CA LYS A 27 2.72 1.92 2.76
C LYS A 27 2.67 0.44 2.31
N SER A 28 2.77 -0.45 3.29
CA SER A 28 2.54 -1.88 3.13
C SER A 28 1.08 -2.17 2.76
N VAL A 29 0.87 -2.96 1.71
CA VAL A 29 -0.44 -3.39 1.21
C VAL A 29 -0.41 -4.86 0.78
N VAL A 30 -1.57 -5.52 0.79
CA VAL A 30 -1.70 -6.88 0.30
C VAL A 30 -1.69 -6.86 -1.23
N THR A 31 -0.72 -7.54 -1.82
CA THR A 31 -0.55 -7.69 -3.28
C THR A 31 -0.02 -9.08 -3.56
N GLN A 32 -0.19 -9.56 -4.79
CA GLN A 32 0.38 -10.86 -5.21
C GLN A 32 1.91 -10.89 -5.02
N ALA A 33 2.58 -9.75 -5.24
CA ALA A 33 4.03 -9.63 -5.06
C ALA A 33 4.42 -9.61 -3.57
N SER A 34 3.71 -8.86 -2.73
CA SER A 34 4.03 -8.75 -1.30
C SER A 34 3.81 -10.06 -0.55
N SER A 35 2.84 -10.89 -0.96
CA SER A 35 2.62 -12.22 -0.39
C SER A 35 3.75 -13.21 -0.66
N ALA A 36 4.58 -12.98 -1.69
CA ALA A 36 5.70 -13.87 -2.00
C ALA A 36 6.89 -13.71 -1.05
N ILE A 37 6.92 -12.62 -0.25
CA ILE A 37 8.00 -12.36 0.71
C ILE A 37 7.60 -12.98 2.06
N PRO A 38 8.30 -14.02 2.56
CA PRO A 38 7.80 -14.86 3.66
C PRO A 38 7.39 -14.14 4.95
N VAL A 39 8.04 -13.02 5.28
CA VAL A 39 7.79 -12.26 6.52
C VAL A 39 6.67 -11.22 6.39
N MET A 40 6.35 -10.79 5.15
CA MET A 40 5.39 -9.71 4.91
C MET A 40 3.98 -10.03 5.36
N PRO A 41 3.41 -11.24 5.17
CA PRO A 41 2.07 -11.56 5.66
C PRO A 41 1.92 -11.35 7.18
N LEU A 42 2.93 -11.75 7.95
CA LEU A 42 2.93 -11.58 9.40
C LEU A 42 3.01 -10.09 9.79
N TYR A 43 3.95 -9.35 9.21
CA TYR A 43 4.10 -7.92 9.47
C TYR A 43 2.84 -7.14 9.10
N ILE A 44 2.27 -7.39 7.91
CA ILE A 44 1.06 -6.75 7.42
C ILE A 44 -0.11 -7.03 8.38
N ALA A 45 -0.31 -8.27 8.81
CA ALA A 45 -1.39 -8.61 9.75
C ALA A 45 -1.25 -7.88 11.10
N MET A 46 -0.03 -7.69 11.62
CA MET A 46 0.22 -6.94 12.85
C MET A 46 -0.03 -5.44 12.66
N VAL A 47 0.60 -4.84 11.65
CA VAL A 47 0.55 -3.39 11.47
C VAL A 47 -0.84 -2.93 11.06
N PHE A 48 -1.58 -3.74 10.31
CA PHE A 48 -2.96 -3.41 9.91
C PHE A 48 -3.89 -3.31 11.10
N LYS A 49 -3.81 -4.27 12.03
CA LYS A 49 -4.59 -4.24 13.27
C LYS A 49 -4.38 -2.92 14.00
N LYS A 50 -3.11 -2.55 14.23
CA LYS A 50 -2.79 -1.31 14.93
C LYS A 50 -3.22 -0.06 14.16
N MET A 51 -2.99 -0.02 12.84
CA MET A 51 -3.40 1.12 12.02
C MET A 51 -4.92 1.29 11.98
N ARG A 52 -5.70 0.20 12.04
CA ARG A 52 -7.17 0.25 12.12
C ARG A 52 -7.64 0.77 13.48
N GLU A 53 -7.04 0.29 14.58
CA GLU A 53 -7.30 0.82 15.92
C GLU A 53 -7.05 2.33 16.03
N GLU A 54 -5.98 2.82 15.38
CA GLU A 54 -5.62 4.24 15.33
C GLU A 54 -6.37 5.03 14.25
N GLY A 55 -7.22 4.38 13.45
CA GLY A 55 -8.01 5.04 12.39
C GLY A 55 -7.19 5.57 11.21
N VAL A 56 -6.01 5.01 10.95
CA VAL A 56 -5.07 5.44 9.88
C VAL A 56 -4.79 4.36 8.84
N HIS A 57 -5.51 3.24 8.88
CA HIS A 57 -5.37 2.19 7.86
C HIS A 57 -5.89 2.67 6.49
N GLU A 58 -5.14 2.34 5.44
CA GLU A 58 -5.45 2.68 4.04
C GLU A 58 -5.17 1.47 3.15
N GLY A 59 -6.01 1.26 2.14
CA GLY A 59 -5.75 0.35 1.02
C GLY A 59 -5.03 1.06 -0.13
N CYS A 60 -4.92 0.37 -1.27
CA CYS A 60 -4.27 0.93 -2.47
C CYS A 60 -4.99 2.18 -2.99
N MET A 61 -6.33 2.19 -2.97
CA MET A 61 -7.12 3.29 -3.51
C MET A 61 -6.93 4.57 -2.68
N GLU A 62 -7.03 4.46 -1.35
CA GLU A 62 -6.85 5.57 -0.43
C GLU A 62 -5.42 6.14 -0.52
N GLN A 63 -4.41 5.27 -0.59
CA GLN A 63 -3.00 5.67 -0.77
C GLN A 63 -2.80 6.53 -2.02
N ILE A 64 -3.28 6.05 -3.18
CA ILE A 64 -3.13 6.79 -4.43
C ILE A 64 -3.97 8.06 -4.41
N TYR A 65 -5.20 8.02 -3.88
CA TYR A 65 -6.02 9.21 -3.73
C TYR A 65 -5.35 10.27 -2.85
N ARG A 66 -4.75 9.88 -1.71
CA ARG A 66 -4.02 10.78 -0.82
C ARG A 66 -2.75 11.33 -1.47
N MET A 67 -2.02 10.50 -2.23
CA MET A 67 -0.87 10.96 -3.00
C MET A 67 -1.26 12.06 -4.00
N PHE A 68 -2.35 11.88 -4.75
CA PHE A 68 -2.80 12.89 -5.70
C PHE A 68 -3.31 14.14 -4.99
N SER A 69 -4.25 13.99 -4.06
CA SER A 69 -4.96 15.12 -3.44
C SER A 69 -4.14 15.90 -2.40
N GLN A 70 -3.21 15.23 -1.71
CA GLN A 70 -2.43 15.83 -0.60
C GLN A 70 -0.93 15.94 -0.88
N ARG A 71 -0.44 15.45 -2.03
CA ARG A 71 0.95 15.69 -2.44
C ARG A 71 1.01 16.36 -3.81
N LEU A 72 0.67 15.64 -4.87
CA LEU A 72 0.95 16.05 -6.25
C LEU A 72 0.09 17.25 -6.72
N TYR A 73 -1.19 17.26 -6.37
CA TYR A 73 -2.18 18.21 -6.88
C TYR A 73 -2.99 18.81 -5.74
N LYS A 74 -2.30 19.33 -4.73
CA LYS A 74 -2.94 20.00 -3.60
C LYS A 74 -3.80 21.17 -4.10
N ALA A 75 -4.98 21.30 -3.50
CA ALA A 75 -5.94 22.35 -3.85
C ALA A 75 -5.39 23.77 -3.66
N ASP A 76 -4.44 23.95 -2.73
CA ASP A 76 -3.78 25.23 -2.46
C ASP A 76 -2.59 25.52 -3.40
N GLY A 77 -2.25 24.58 -4.30
CA GLY A 77 -1.15 24.70 -5.26
C GLY A 77 0.25 24.68 -4.62
N THR A 78 0.37 24.40 -3.32
CA THR A 78 1.67 24.38 -2.65
C THR A 78 2.49 23.16 -3.08
N ALA A 79 3.82 23.26 -3.05
CA ALA A 79 4.70 22.15 -3.42
C ALA A 79 4.51 20.94 -2.49
N PRO A 80 4.63 19.69 -2.99
CA PRO A 80 4.56 18.51 -2.14
C PRO A 80 5.64 18.51 -1.07
N VAL A 81 5.32 17.97 0.10
CA VAL A 81 6.33 17.66 1.12
C VAL A 81 7.06 16.40 0.70
N VAL A 82 8.39 16.48 0.67
CA VAL A 82 9.30 15.39 0.32
C VAL A 82 10.30 15.17 1.45
N ASP A 83 10.93 13.99 1.47
CA ASP A 83 12.08 13.75 2.35
C ASP A 83 13.40 14.30 1.78
N ASP A 84 14.49 14.02 2.49
CA ASP A 84 15.86 14.44 2.15
C ASP A 84 16.37 13.92 0.79
N GLN A 85 15.71 12.89 0.24
CA GLN A 85 16.02 12.31 -1.07
C GLN A 85 14.99 12.70 -2.14
N ASN A 86 14.18 13.73 -1.90
CA ASN A 86 13.13 14.21 -2.80
C ASN A 86 12.03 13.17 -3.08
N ARG A 87 11.75 12.27 -2.13
CA ARG A 87 10.71 11.24 -2.25
C ARG A 87 9.41 11.69 -1.59
N LEU A 88 8.29 11.33 -2.20
CA LEU A 88 6.97 11.47 -1.59
C LEU A 88 6.78 10.34 -0.58
N ARG A 89 6.40 10.69 0.65
CA ARG A 89 6.19 9.73 1.74
C ARG A 89 4.71 9.59 2.06
N LEU A 90 4.17 8.42 1.74
CA LEU A 90 2.80 7.98 2.04
C LEU A 90 2.81 6.77 3.01
N ASP A 91 3.99 6.25 3.32
CA ASP A 91 4.30 5.38 4.45
C ASP A 91 4.38 6.14 5.79
N ASP A 92 4.17 7.46 5.77
CA ASP A 92 4.26 8.38 6.90
C ASP A 92 3.40 7.97 8.10
N TRP A 93 2.19 7.47 7.87
CA TRP A 93 1.32 6.99 8.95
C TRP A 93 1.77 5.63 9.49
N GLU A 94 2.17 4.71 8.62
CA GLU A 94 2.66 3.39 9.02
C GLU A 94 3.94 3.47 9.84
N LEU A 95 4.83 4.39 9.50
CA LEU A 95 6.14 4.57 10.14
C LEU A 95 6.11 5.46 11.38
N ARG A 96 4.92 5.88 11.86
CA ARG A 96 4.81 6.56 13.15
C ARG A 96 5.37 5.69 14.28
N ASP A 97 6.06 6.33 15.22
CA ASP A 97 6.74 5.64 16.32
C ASP A 97 5.81 4.75 17.14
N ASP A 98 4.58 5.19 17.42
CA ASP A 98 3.61 4.43 18.20
C ASP A 98 3.15 3.14 17.50
N ILE A 99 2.98 3.19 16.17
CA ILE A 99 2.58 2.03 15.36
C ILE A 99 3.75 1.05 15.25
N GLN A 100 4.95 1.56 14.94
CA GLN A 100 6.15 0.73 14.83
C GLN A 100 6.55 0.13 16.18
N GLN A 101 6.38 0.87 17.27
CA GLN A 101 6.68 0.36 18.61
C GLN A 101 5.72 -0.76 19.01
N HIS A 102 4.42 -0.62 18.72
CA HIS A 102 3.45 -1.70 18.91
C HIS A 102 3.88 -2.98 18.19
N CYS A 103 4.29 -2.87 16.92
CA CYS A 103 4.78 -4.02 16.15
C CYS A 103 6.04 -4.63 16.77
N ARG A 104 7.01 -3.81 17.20
CA ARG A 104 8.24 -4.28 17.86
C ARG A 104 7.96 -5.03 19.17
N ASP A 105 7.04 -4.53 19.99
CA ASP A 105 6.69 -5.13 21.28
C ASP A 105 5.88 -6.42 21.12
N LEU A 106 5.11 -6.52 20.04
CA LEU A 106 4.29 -7.69 19.72
C LEU A 106 5.09 -8.80 19.05
N TRP A 107 6.07 -8.44 18.21
CA TRP A 107 6.89 -9.37 17.40
C TRP A 107 7.42 -10.58 18.18
N PRO A 108 8.07 -10.45 19.35
CA PRO A 108 8.61 -11.59 20.09
C PRO A 108 7.54 -12.44 20.80
N LYS A 109 6.28 -11.99 20.83
CA LYS A 109 5.17 -12.65 21.53
C LYS A 109 4.30 -13.49 20.59
N ILE A 110 4.42 -13.30 19.28
CA ILE A 110 3.62 -14.03 18.29
C ILE A 110 4.00 -15.51 18.31
N THR A 111 2.99 -16.36 18.40
CA THR A 111 3.06 -17.80 18.23
C THR A 111 1.95 -18.26 17.28
N SER A 112 2.02 -19.51 16.85
CA SER A 112 0.97 -20.09 15.99
C SER A 112 -0.40 -20.08 16.67
N GLU A 113 -0.45 -20.23 18.00
CA GLU A 113 -1.67 -20.31 18.80
C GLU A 113 -2.37 -18.94 18.94
N ASN A 114 -1.59 -17.86 19.05
CA ASN A 114 -2.13 -16.52 19.31
C ASN A 114 -2.16 -15.61 18.07
N LEU A 115 -1.67 -16.08 16.91
CA LEU A 115 -1.58 -15.29 15.68
C LEU A 115 -2.88 -14.57 15.32
N LYS A 116 -4.01 -15.29 15.34
CA LYS A 116 -5.33 -14.72 14.98
C LYS A 116 -5.91 -13.79 16.03
N GLU A 117 -5.44 -13.89 17.27
CA GLU A 117 -5.90 -13.03 18.36
C GLU A 117 -5.13 -11.71 18.36
N LEU A 118 -3.80 -11.80 18.18
CA LEU A 118 -2.89 -10.67 18.29
C LEU A 118 -2.74 -9.88 16.98
N THR A 119 -3.21 -10.42 15.85
CA THR A 119 -3.04 -9.81 14.53
C THR A 119 -4.31 -9.93 13.71
N ASP A 120 -4.45 -9.12 12.67
CA ASP A 120 -5.56 -9.17 11.72
C ASP A 120 -5.28 -10.17 10.59
N TYR A 121 -4.87 -11.40 10.96
CA TYR A 121 -4.47 -12.41 9.99
C TYR A 121 -5.64 -12.95 9.16
N GLN A 122 -6.86 -12.95 9.72
CA GLN A 122 -8.04 -13.36 8.96
C GLN A 122 -8.36 -12.33 7.88
N GLU A 123 -8.34 -11.06 8.25
CA GLU A 123 -8.57 -9.93 7.34
C GLU A 123 -7.49 -9.87 6.27
N TYR A 124 -6.22 -10.16 6.59
CA TYR A 124 -5.16 -10.31 5.59
C TYR A 124 -5.52 -11.37 4.53
N LYS A 125 -6.05 -12.52 4.96
CA LYS A 125 -6.47 -13.58 4.03
C LYS A 125 -7.66 -13.16 3.17
N ASP A 126 -8.62 -12.48 3.77
CA ASP A 126 -9.81 -12.00 3.06
C ASP A 126 -9.41 -10.94 2.01
N GLU A 127 -8.51 -10.03 2.37
CA GLU A 127 -7.95 -9.04 1.43
C GLU A 127 -7.14 -9.73 0.32
N PHE A 128 -6.33 -10.74 0.65
CA PHE A 128 -5.61 -11.54 -0.35
C PHE A 128 -6.55 -12.25 -1.33
N LEU A 129 -7.65 -12.85 -0.84
CA LEU A 129 -8.65 -13.50 -1.69
C LEU A 129 -9.37 -12.50 -2.60
N SER A 130 -9.64 -11.29 -2.10
CA SER A 130 -10.30 -10.25 -2.88
C SER A 130 -9.48 -9.80 -4.10
N LEU A 131 -8.15 -9.90 -4.06
CA LEU A 131 -7.28 -9.65 -5.23
C LEU A 131 -7.59 -10.56 -6.42
N PHE A 132 -8.18 -11.73 -6.17
CA PHE A 132 -8.56 -12.71 -7.18
C PHE A 132 -10.08 -12.78 -7.39
N GLY A 133 -10.82 -11.82 -6.83
CA GLY A 133 -12.27 -11.75 -6.97
C GLY A 133 -13.06 -12.66 -6.04
N PHE A 134 -12.45 -13.20 -4.97
CA PHE A 134 -13.13 -14.06 -3.99
C PHE A 134 -13.46 -13.33 -2.68
N GLY A 135 -14.53 -13.77 -2.00
CA GLY A 135 -14.94 -13.21 -0.70
C GLY A 135 -15.51 -11.80 -0.76
N ILE A 136 -15.92 -11.32 -1.94
CA ILE A 136 -16.48 -9.97 -2.13
C ILE A 136 -17.97 -9.98 -1.80
N GLU A 137 -18.39 -9.09 -0.90
CA GLU A 137 -19.80 -8.90 -0.57
C GLU A 137 -20.60 -8.43 -1.80
N GLY A 138 -21.78 -9.00 -2.00
CA GLY A 138 -22.66 -8.67 -3.12
C GLY A 138 -22.41 -9.48 -4.39
N ILE A 139 -21.44 -10.41 -4.39
CA ILE A 139 -21.24 -11.38 -5.48
C ILE A 139 -21.89 -12.72 -5.11
N ASP A 140 -22.74 -13.25 -5.99
CA ASP A 140 -23.24 -14.62 -5.91
C ASP A 140 -22.21 -15.58 -6.51
N TYR A 141 -21.50 -16.30 -5.65
CA TYR A 141 -20.45 -17.26 -6.05
C TYR A 141 -20.99 -18.60 -6.55
N GLU A 142 -22.29 -18.86 -6.44
CA GLU A 142 -22.94 -20.08 -6.98
C GLU A 142 -23.48 -19.87 -8.40
N ALA A 143 -23.48 -18.63 -8.90
CA ALA A 143 -23.92 -18.32 -10.26
C ALA A 143 -22.90 -18.79 -11.31
N ASP A 144 -23.39 -19.29 -12.44
CA ASP A 144 -22.54 -19.59 -13.59
C ASP A 144 -21.91 -18.31 -14.17
N VAL A 145 -20.60 -18.32 -14.40
CA VAL A 145 -19.84 -17.19 -14.95
C VAL A 145 -19.12 -17.60 -16.22
N ASN A 146 -19.22 -16.78 -17.26
CA ASN A 146 -18.41 -16.93 -18.47
C ASN A 146 -17.03 -16.28 -18.25
N PRO A 147 -15.92 -17.04 -18.30
CA PRO A 147 -14.58 -16.49 -18.09
C PRO A 147 -14.09 -15.66 -19.29
N ASN A 148 -14.73 -15.76 -20.46
CA ASN A 148 -14.34 -15.02 -21.65
C ASN A 148 -14.97 -13.62 -21.67
N VAL A 149 -14.25 -12.64 -21.11
CA VAL A 149 -14.67 -11.23 -21.05
C VAL A 149 -13.84 -10.42 -22.05
N ALA A 150 -14.49 -9.96 -23.13
CA ALA A 150 -13.85 -9.10 -24.12
C ALA A 150 -13.88 -7.64 -23.69
N PHE A 151 -12.76 -6.94 -23.89
CA PHE A 151 -12.65 -5.49 -23.75
C PHE A 151 -11.67 -4.96 -24.80
N GLU A 152 -11.70 -3.65 -25.08
CA GLU A 152 -10.78 -3.04 -26.04
C GLU A 152 -9.35 -3.00 -25.48
N VAL A 153 -8.54 -3.98 -25.86
CA VAL A 153 -7.10 -4.04 -25.57
C VAL A 153 -6.33 -4.08 -26.89
N ILE A 154 -5.25 -3.31 -26.97
CA ILE A 154 -4.40 -3.23 -28.17
C ILE A 154 -3.32 -4.30 -28.02
N ASP A 155 -3.27 -5.24 -28.97
CA ASP A 155 -2.14 -6.16 -29.13
C ASP A 155 -0.96 -5.45 -29.80
N ILE A 156 0.26 -5.80 -29.37
CA ILE A 156 1.54 -5.24 -29.88
C ILE A 156 2.05 -6.07 -31.07
#